data_AF-A0A9X2AET9-F1
#
_entry.id   AF-A0A9X2AET9-F1
#
_cell.length_a   1.000
_cell.length_b   1.000
_cell.length_c   1.000
_cell.angle_alpha   90.00
_cell.angle_beta   90.00
_cell.angle_gamma   90.00
#
_symmetry.space_group_name_H-M   'P 1'
#
loop_
_entity.id
_entity.type
_entity.pdbx_description
1 polymer ?
#
loop_
_entity_poly.entity_id
_entity_poly.type
_entity_poly.pdbx_seq_one_letter_code
_entity_poly.pdbx_strand_id
1 'polypeptide(L)'
;MSLISQEIKRIIAYAFLAVFDVLVYVAMGIALMSYDDKHDDSQSDYGSWESMTDFDKCASVFMTVWNVINVLALVYISYSVYKRMKFRIQLNSN
;
A
#
# COMPACT_ATOMS: atom_id res chain seq x y z
N MET A 1 -22.71 -4.15 -24.50
CA MET A 1 -21.42 -4.63 -23.93
C MET A 1 -21.75 -5.64 -22.83
N SER A 2 -21.28 -6.88 -22.89
CA SER A 2 -21.78 -7.97 -22.04
C SER A 2 -21.34 -7.82 -20.58
N LEU A 3 -22.17 -8.25 -19.62
CA LEU A 3 -21.87 -8.26 -18.18
C LEU A 3 -20.56 -9.01 -17.86
N ILE A 4 -20.30 -10.12 -18.57
CA ILE A 4 -19.07 -10.92 -18.43
C ILE A 4 -17.82 -10.10 -18.77
N SER A 5 -17.89 -9.27 -19.81
CA SER A 5 -16.76 -8.41 -20.19
C SER A 5 -16.42 -7.33 -19.15
N GLN A 6 -17.39 -6.92 -18.32
CA GLN A 6 -17.19 -5.92 -17.27
C GLN A 6 -16.54 -6.53 -16.02
N GLU A 7 -16.97 -7.72 -15.62
CA GLU A 7 -16.38 -8.43 -14.47
C GLU A 7 -14.92 -8.81 -14.72
N ILE A 8 -14.58 -9.27 -15.94
CA ILE A 8 -13.19 -9.58 -16.32
C ILE A 8 -12.31 -8.32 -16.25
N LYS A 9 -12.79 -7.18 -16.74
CA LYS A 9 -12.05 -5.91 -16.66
C LYS A 9 -11.79 -5.48 -15.21
N ARG A 10 -12.78 -5.67 -14.32
CA ARG A 10 -12.61 -5.38 -12.89
C ARG A 10 -11.56 -6.27 -12.23
N ILE A 11 -11.58 -7.57 -12.53
CA ILE A 11 -10.57 -8.52 -12.00
C ILE A 11 -9.17 -8.13 -12.47
N ILE A 12 -9.00 -7.84 -13.76
CA ILE A 12 -7.71 -7.40 -14.32
C ILE A 12 -7.24 -6.10 -13.66
N ALA A 13 -8.14 -5.14 -13.45
CA ALA A 13 -7.81 -3.89 -12.77
C ALA A 13 -7.34 -4.10 -11.33
N TYR A 14 -8.00 -4.97 -10.56
CA TYR A 14 -7.56 -5.31 -9.20
C TYR A 14 -6.21 -6.04 -9.19
N ALA A 15 -5.99 -6.97 -10.13
CA ALA A 15 -4.72 -7.66 -10.26
C ALA A 15 -3.58 -6.68 -10.60
N PHE A 16 -3.80 -5.75 -11.53
CA PHE A 16 -2.83 -4.73 -11.88
C PHE A 16 -2.52 -3.81 -10.69
N LEU A 17 -3.53 -3.40 -9.94
CA LEU A 17 -3.36 -2.56 -8.75
C LEU A 17 -2.54 -3.28 -7.67
N ALA A 18 -2.77 -4.58 -7.45
CA ALA A 18 -1.98 -5.38 -6.51
C ALA A 18 -0.51 -5.52 -6.96
N VAL A 19 -0.27 -5.77 -8.25
CA VAL A 19 1.10 -5.84 -8.79
C VAL A 19 1.79 -4.49 -8.67
N PHE A 20 1.08 -3.39 -8.99
CA PHE A 20 1.61 -2.04 -8.86
C PHE A 20 1.99 -1.72 -7.41
N ASP A 21 1.15 -2.07 -6.45
CA ASP A 21 1.44 -1.88 -5.03
C ASP A 21 2.72 -2.61 -4.62
N VAL A 22 2.86 -3.89 -4.98
CA VAL A 22 4.10 -4.66 -4.73
C VAL A 22 5.32 -3.99 -5.37
N LEU A 23 5.20 -3.49 -6.60
CA LEU A 23 6.30 -2.80 -7.27
C LEU A 23 6.70 -1.50 -6.54
N VAL A 24 5.74 -0.77 -5.96
CA VAL A 24 6.05 0.39 -5.12
C VAL A 24 6.87 -0.04 -3.91
N TYR A 25 6.47 -1.09 -3.18
CA TYR A 25 7.26 -1.58 -2.04
C TYR A 25 8.67 -2.02 -2.44
N VAL A 26 8.83 -2.70 -3.58
CA VAL A 26 10.14 -3.10 -4.09
C VAL A 26 10.98 -1.87 -4.43
N ALA A 27 10.43 -0.89 -5.15
CA ALA A 27 11.13 0.33 -5.51
C ALA A 27 11.56 1.14 -4.27
N MET A 28 10.68 1.23 -3.28
CA MET A 28 10.99 1.90 -2.01
C MET A 28 12.04 1.17 -1.19
N GLY A 29 12.00 -0.16 -1.18
CA GLY A 29 13.04 -0.99 -0.56
C GLY A 29 14.40 -0.75 -1.19
N ILE A 30 14.48 -0.73 -2.53
CA ILE A 30 15.73 -0.43 -3.26
C ILE A 30 16.20 1.00 -2.99
N ALA A 31 15.29 1.98 -2.98
CA ALA A 31 15.62 3.38 -2.73
C ALA A 31 16.24 3.57 -1.34
N LEU A 32 15.71 2.89 -0.33
CA LEU A 32 16.19 2.96 1.05
C LEU A 32 17.38 2.02 1.34
N MET A 33 17.63 1.02 0.50
CA MET A 33 18.76 0.10 0.66
C MET A 33 20.12 0.81 0.61
N SER A 34 20.21 1.92 -0.15
CA SER A 34 21.45 2.69 -0.22
C SER A 34 21.79 3.44 1.08
N TYR A 35 20.79 3.70 1.92
CA TYR A 35 20.98 4.26 3.26
C TYR A 35 21.54 3.20 4.21
N ASP A 36 21.04 1.96 4.11
CA ASP A 36 21.54 0.80 4.85
C ASP A 36 23.03 0.55 4.58
N ASP A 37 23.42 0.50 3.30
CA ASP A 37 24.80 0.17 2.91
C ASP A 37 25.82 1.26 3.25
N LYS A 38 25.37 2.50 3.46
CA LYS A 38 26.22 3.66 3.73
C LYS A 38 26.25 4.07 5.20
N HIS A 39 25.51 3.38 6.06
CA HIS A 39 25.50 3.68 7.48
C HIS A 39 26.89 3.38 8.07
N ASP A 40 27.48 4.40 8.68
CA ASP A 40 28.74 4.31 9.42
C ASP A 40 28.39 4.48 10.90
N ASP A 41 28.75 3.50 11.74
CA ASP A 41 28.46 3.48 13.18
C ASP A 41 29.03 4.70 13.93
N SER A 42 29.87 5.52 13.29
CA SER A 42 30.36 6.80 13.80
C SER A 42 29.40 7.99 13.58
N GLN A 43 28.34 7.83 12.80
CA GLN A 43 27.28 8.82 12.58
C GLN A 43 26.08 8.58 13.51
N SER A 44 25.15 9.54 13.55
CA SER A 44 23.95 9.47 14.41
C SER A 44 23.15 8.18 14.18
N ASP A 45 22.49 7.69 15.23
CA ASP A 45 21.82 6.38 15.28
C ASP A 45 21.12 5.98 13.98
N TYR A 46 21.26 4.71 13.61
CA TYR A 46 20.54 4.13 12.49
C TYR A 46 19.04 4.44 12.55
N GLY A 47 18.49 4.89 11.42
CA GLY A 47 17.10 5.36 11.34
C GLY A 47 16.83 6.76 11.93
N SER A 48 17.86 7.48 12.40
CA SER A 48 17.69 8.89 12.78
C SER A 48 17.42 9.75 11.54
N TRP A 49 16.55 10.74 11.69
CA TRP A 49 16.25 11.67 10.61
C TRP A 49 17.48 12.51 10.22
N GLU A 50 18.41 12.72 11.15
CA GLU A 50 19.60 13.55 10.94
C GLU A 50 20.66 12.85 10.08
N SER A 51 20.80 11.51 10.17
CA SER A 51 21.72 10.73 9.34
C SER A 51 21.22 10.50 7.91
N MET A 52 19.94 10.71 7.64
CA MET A 52 19.35 10.49 6.31
C MET A 52 19.66 11.61 5.33
N THR A 53 20.00 11.24 4.09
CA THR A 53 20.06 12.20 2.98
C THR A 53 18.67 12.73 2.65
N ASP A 54 18.58 13.84 1.92
CA ASP A 54 17.29 14.39 1.48
C ASP A 54 16.51 13.39 0.61
N PHE A 55 17.20 12.54 -0.14
CA PHE A 55 16.59 11.45 -0.91
C PHE A 55 15.98 10.39 0.01
N ASP A 56 16.72 9.94 1.03
CA ASP A 56 16.24 8.90 1.97
C ASP A 56 15.06 9.40 2.81
N LYS A 57 15.08 10.68 3.19
CA LYS A 57 13.96 11.36 3.85
C LYS A 57 12.72 11.38 2.96
N CYS A 58 12.88 11.82 1.71
CA CYS A 58 11.79 11.84 0.73
C CYS A 58 11.21 10.43 0.54
N ALA A 59 12.09 9.43 0.40
CA ALA A 59 11.69 8.04 0.24
C ALA A 59 10.93 7.53 1.49
N SER A 60 11.43 7.80 2.70
CA SER A 60 10.78 7.38 3.95
C SER A 60 9.42 8.05 4.18
N VAL A 61 9.29 9.34 3.84
CA VAL A 61 7.99 10.04 3.86
C VAL A 61 7.03 9.44 2.85
N PHE A 62 7.49 9.21 1.63
CA PHE A 62 6.67 8.59 0.59
C PHE A 62 6.17 7.21 1.04
N MET A 63 7.05 6.39 1.60
CA MET A 63 6.70 5.07 2.13
C MET A 63 5.64 5.16 3.24
N THR A 64 5.79 6.13 4.14
CA THR A 64 4.82 6.37 5.22
C THR A 64 3.45 6.77 4.67
N VAL A 65 3.41 7.70 3.72
CA VAL A 65 2.18 8.13 3.05
C VAL A 65 1.55 6.97 2.28
N TRP A 66 2.34 6.15 1.59
CA TRP A 66 1.89 4.98 0.86
C TRP A 66 1.22 3.95 1.79
N ASN A 67 1.83 3.68 2.95
CA ASN A 67 1.27 2.81 3.97
C ASN A 67 -0.08 3.34 4.50
N VAL A 68 -0.18 4.65 4.74
CA VAL A 68 -1.44 5.27 5.17
C VAL A 68 -2.54 5.08 4.12
N ILE A 69 -2.23 5.30 2.84
CA ILE A 69 -3.17 5.09 1.74
C ILE A 69 -3.64 3.62 1.72
N ASN A 70 -2.73 2.67 1.86
CA ASN A 70 -3.06 1.25 1.89
C ASN A 70 -3.93 0.85 3.08
N VAL A 71 -3.65 1.37 4.28
CA VAL A 71 -4.50 1.15 5.46
C VAL A 71 -5.90 1.71 5.25
N LEU A 72 -6.03 2.92 4.71
CA LEU A 72 -7.33 3.52 4.41
C LEU A 72 -8.11 2.71 3.36
N ALA A 73 -7.42 2.21 2.32
CA ALA A 73 -8.02 1.35 1.31
C ALA A 73 -8.54 0.04 1.93
N LEU A 74 -7.76 -0.60 2.81
CA LEU A 74 -8.17 -1.82 3.51
C LEU A 74 -9.36 -1.60 4.44
N VAL A 75 -9.38 -0.50 5.19
CA VAL A 75 -10.51 -0.12 6.05
C VAL A 75 -11.77 0.08 5.22
N TYR A 76 -11.67 0.80 4.09
CA TYR A 76 -12.80 1.02 3.19
C TYR A 76 -13.33 -0.30 2.59
N ILE A 77 -12.43 -1.15 2.10
CA ILE A 77 -12.81 -2.46 1.52
C ILE A 77 -13.50 -3.31 2.59
N SER A 78 -12.90 -3.43 3.78
CA SER A 78 -13.45 -4.20 4.91
C SER A 78 -14.85 -3.70 5.30
N TYR A 79 -15.02 -2.38 5.43
CA TYR A 79 -16.32 -1.78 5.74
C TYR A 79 -17.36 -2.05 4.64
N SER A 80 -16.95 -1.97 3.37
CA SER A 80 -17.84 -2.23 2.23
C SER A 80 -18.34 -3.69 2.20
N VAL A 81 -17.47 -4.65 2.55
CA VAL A 81 -17.81 -6.07 2.67
C VAL A 81 -18.77 -6.29 3.84
N TYR A 82 -18.46 -5.73 5.02
CA TYR A 82 -19.32 -5.81 6.21
C TYR A 82 -20.75 -5.32 5.92
N LYS A 83 -20.89 -4.14 5.29
CA LYS A 83 -22.19 -3.56 4.96
C LYS A 83 -22.99 -4.47 4.00
N ARG A 84 -22.34 -5.05 3.00
CA ARG A 84 -22.97 -5.99 2.06
C ARG A 84 -23.43 -7.27 2.75
N MET A 85 -22.63 -7.81 3.67
CA MET A 85 -23.00 -9.00 4.44
C MET A 85 -24.20 -8.72 5.35
N LYS A 86 -24.18 -7.60 6.10
CA LYS A 86 -25.29 -7.20 6.97
C LYS A 86 -26.60 -7.05 6.20
N PHE A 87 -26.56 -6.40 5.04
CA PHE A 87 -27.74 -6.23 4.19
C PHE A 87 -28.29 -7.58 3.66
N ARG A 88 -27.41 -8.50 3.25
CA ARG A 88 -27.81 -9.85 2.80
C ARG A 88 -28.47 -10.66 3.92
N ILE A 89 -27.96 -10.55 5.15
CA ILE A 89 -28.53 -11.24 6.31
C ILE A 89 -29.95 -10.74 6.61
N GLN A 90 -30.18 -9.42 6.55
CA GLN A 90 -31.50 -8.82 6.78
C GLN A 90 -32.54 -9.19 5.71
N LEU A 91 -32.12 -9.39 4.46
CA LEU A 91 -33.01 -9.84 3.39
C LEU A 91 -33.41 -11.32 3.52
N ASN A 92 -32.53 -12.18 4.04
CA ASN A 92 -32.82 -13.60 4.24
C ASN A 92 -33.65 -13.88 5.51
N SER A 93 -33.84 -12.89 6.38
CA SER A 93 -34.60 -13.01 7.63
C SER A 93 -36.03 -12.47 7.55
N ASN A 94 -36.48 -12.00 6.38
CA ASN A 94 -37.87 -11.59 6.10
C ASN A 94 -38.48 -12.53 5.06
#